data_AF-T1EKU2-F1
#
_entry.id   AF-T1EKU2-F1
#
_cell.length_a   1.000
_cell.length_b   1.000
_cell.length_c   1.000
_cell.angle_alpha   90.00
_cell.angle_beta   90.00
_cell.angle_gamma   90.00
#
_symmetry.space_group_name_H-M   'P 1'
#
loop_
_entity.id
_entity.type
_entity.pdbx_description
1 polymer ?
#
loop_
_entity_poly.entity_id
_entity_poly.type
_entity_poly.pdbx_seq_one_letter_code
_entity_poly.pdbx_strand_id
1 'polypeptide(L)'
;RPCILIFDSLVGPVRNSGSVIKLLREYLQVEWDMKMRAEHGSRIFNKDTMRGGFPECPQQTNYSDCGIYILQYVQSFFTNPIENYTFPIKLAKWFDETIVCKKRSQLQQLIMKMQV
;
A
#
# COMPACT_ATOMS: atom_id res chain seq x y z
N ARG A 1 -4.30 -2.08 15.34
CA ARG A 1 -4.65 -3.46 14.91
C ARG A 1 -3.74 -3.83 13.75
N PRO A 2 -3.08 -5.00 13.75
CA PRO A 2 -2.23 -5.41 12.63
C PRO A 2 -3.08 -5.77 11.39
N CYS A 3 -2.70 -5.27 10.22
CA CYS A 3 -3.34 -5.58 8.95
C CYS A 3 -2.36 -5.43 7.78
N ILE A 4 -2.73 -5.98 6.62
CA ILE A 4 -2.01 -5.80 5.36
C ILE A 4 -2.90 -5.00 4.41
N LEU A 5 -2.41 -3.85 3.96
CA LEU A 5 -3.11 -3.01 2.99
C LEU A 5 -2.43 -3.12 1.64
N ILE A 6 -3.19 -3.42 0.59
CA ILE A 6 -2.71 -3.42 -0.79
C ILE A 6 -3.33 -2.23 -1.49
N PHE A 7 -2.49 -1.27 -1.88
CA PHE A 7 -2.89 -0.12 -2.70
C PHE A 7 -2.65 -0.47 -4.16
N ASP A 8 -3.70 -0.40 -4.97
CA ASP A 8 -3.67 -0.69 -6.40
C ASP A 8 -4.46 0.38 -7.13
N SER A 9 -3.81 1.03 -8.10
CA SER A 9 -4.44 2.11 -8.87
C SER A 9 -5.30 1.58 -10.02
N LEU A 10 -5.17 0.30 -10.41
CA LEU A 10 -5.94 -0.25 -11.53
C LEU A 10 -7.37 -0.62 -11.11
N VAL A 11 -8.32 -0.27 -11.97
CA VAL A 11 -9.72 -0.69 -11.85
C VAL A 11 -9.84 -2.17 -12.27
N GLY A 12 -10.35 -3.01 -11.39
CA GLY A 12 -10.74 -4.37 -11.74
C GLY A 12 -10.60 -5.36 -10.58
N PRO A 13 -11.07 -6.61 -10.75
CA PRO A 13 -10.82 -7.66 -9.78
C PRO A 13 -9.31 -7.78 -9.61
N VAL A 14 -8.82 -7.60 -8.39
CA VAL A 14 -7.40 -7.62 -8.06
C VAL A 14 -6.90 -9.05 -8.29
N ARG A 15 -6.39 -9.33 -9.50
CA ARG A 15 -6.38 -10.68 -10.09
C ARG A 15 -5.51 -11.69 -9.33
N ASN A 16 -4.71 -11.26 -8.35
CA ASN A 16 -3.83 -12.14 -7.56
C ASN A 16 -3.72 -11.74 -6.08
N SER A 17 -4.56 -10.85 -5.59
CA SER A 17 -4.19 -10.11 -4.37
C SER A 17 -4.52 -10.84 -3.08
N GLY A 18 -5.45 -11.80 -3.11
CA GLY A 18 -5.61 -12.78 -2.04
C GLY A 18 -4.36 -13.65 -1.86
N SER A 19 -3.71 -14.02 -2.97
CA SER A 19 -2.45 -14.79 -2.98
C SER A 19 -1.29 -13.97 -2.45
N VAL A 20 -1.17 -12.69 -2.82
CA VAL A 20 -0.13 -11.78 -2.29
C VAL A 20 -0.27 -11.61 -0.77
N ILE A 21 -1.48 -11.36 -0.27
CA ILE A 21 -1.72 -11.24 1.18
C ILE A 21 -1.37 -12.55 1.89
N LYS A 22 -1.72 -13.71 1.32
CA LYS A 22 -1.36 -15.01 1.87
C LYS A 22 0.16 -15.18 1.95
N LEU A 23 0.88 -14.90 0.87
CA LEU A 23 2.34 -15.01 0.80
C LEU A 23 3.02 -14.09 1.82
N LEU A 24 2.55 -12.85 1.97
CA LEU A 24 3.08 -11.91 2.97
C LEU A 24 2.89 -12.43 4.41
N ARG A 25 1.75 -13.06 4.72
CA ARG A 25 1.54 -13.69 6.03
C ARG A 25 2.47 -14.87 6.26
N GLU A 26 2.65 -15.73 5.25
CA GLU A 26 3.58 -16.87 5.33
C GLU A 26 5.02 -16.40 5.54
N TYR A 27 5.44 -15.35 4.83
CA TYR A 27 6.74 -14.72 5.06
C TYR A 27 6.87 -14.19 6.50
N LEU A 28 5.88 -13.43 6.99
CA LEU A 28 5.90 -12.91 8.36
C LEU A 28 5.90 -14.02 9.42
N GLN A 29 5.24 -15.15 9.14
CA GLN A 29 5.25 -16.31 10.01
C GLN A 29 6.67 -16.88 10.14
N VAL A 30 7.35 -17.11 9.02
CA VAL A 30 8.75 -17.59 9.01
C VAL A 30 9.68 -16.61 9.72
N GLU A 31 9.57 -15.32 9.40
CA GLU A 31 10.41 -14.27 9.98
C GLU A 31 10.22 -14.18 11.51
N TRP A 32 8.97 -14.27 12.01
CA TRP A 32 8.69 -14.29 13.44
C TRP A 32 9.22 -15.55 14.11
N ASP A 33 9.00 -16.72 13.50
CA ASP A 33 9.47 -17.99 14.03
C ASP A 33 10.99 -18.05 14.14
N MET A 34 11.71 -17.45 13.18
CA MET A 34 13.17 -17.37 13.19
C MET A 34 13.73 -16.34 14.18
N LYS A 35 13.13 -15.14 14.24
CA LYS A 35 13.76 -14.00 14.93
C LYS A 35 13.16 -13.66 16.29
N MET A 36 11.87 -13.94 16.50
CA MET A 36 11.11 -13.40 17.64
C MET A 36 10.57 -14.48 18.57
N ARG A 37 10.36 -15.70 18.07
CA ARG A 37 9.67 -16.77 18.82
C ARG A 37 10.36 -17.17 20.12
N ALA A 38 11.69 -17.17 20.16
CA ALA A 38 12.45 -17.54 21.35
C ALA A 38 12.22 -16.56 22.52
N GLU A 39 12.07 -15.27 22.22
CA GLU A 39 11.92 -14.21 23.22
C GLU A 39 10.44 -13.87 23.50
N HIS A 40 9.61 -13.83 22.46
CA HIS A 40 8.24 -13.33 22.54
C HIS A 40 7.16 -14.41 22.39
N GLY A 41 7.56 -15.68 22.27
CA GLY A 41 6.65 -16.80 22.12
C GLY A 41 6.04 -16.95 20.72
N SER A 42 5.11 -17.90 20.59
CA SER A 42 4.46 -18.18 19.31
C SER A 42 3.44 -17.10 18.95
N ARG A 43 3.44 -16.71 17.68
CA ARG A 43 2.45 -15.82 17.08
C ARG A 43 1.99 -16.41 15.75
N ILE A 44 0.69 -16.28 15.48
CA ILE A 44 0.08 -16.80 14.27
C ILE A 44 -0.30 -15.63 13.35
N PHE A 45 0.13 -15.67 12.10
CA PHE A 45 -0.24 -14.71 11.06
C PHE A 45 -1.26 -15.35 10.10
N ASN A 46 -2.55 -15.16 10.36
CA ASN A 46 -3.63 -15.68 9.53
C ASN A 46 -4.68 -14.59 9.22
N LYS A 47 -5.78 -14.96 8.56
CA LYS A 47 -6.84 -14.02 8.17
C LYS A 47 -7.54 -13.34 9.35
N ASP A 48 -7.59 -14.01 10.50
CA ASP A 48 -8.29 -13.56 11.71
C ASP A 48 -7.39 -12.70 12.59
N THR A 49 -6.08 -13.00 12.64
CA THR A 49 -5.09 -12.24 13.43
C THR A 49 -4.50 -11.06 12.68
N MET A 50 -4.41 -11.13 11.34
CA MET A 50 -3.90 -10.07 10.49
C MET A 50 -4.71 -9.98 9.20
N ARG A 51 -5.84 -9.28 9.26
CA ARG A 51 -6.71 -9.09 8.10
C ARG A 51 -5.97 -8.35 6.99
N GLY A 52 -6.16 -8.81 5.76
CA GLY A 52 -5.70 -8.12 4.57
C GLY A 52 -6.87 -7.47 3.85
N GLY A 53 -6.64 -6.36 3.17
CA GLY A 53 -7.68 -5.75 2.34
C GLY A 53 -7.18 -4.63 1.44
N PHE A 54 -8.12 -4.14 0.65
CA PHE A 54 -7.91 -3.15 -0.41
C PHE A 54 -8.63 -1.88 0.00
N PRO A 55 -7.89 -0.82 0.38
CA PRO A 55 -8.50 0.49 0.56
C PRO A 55 -9.11 0.95 -0.76
N GLU A 56 -10.27 1.59 -0.71
CA GLU A 56 -10.87 2.26 -1.87
C GLU A 56 -10.07 3.54 -2.16
N CYS A 57 -8.92 3.47 -2.83
CA CYS A 57 -8.05 4.61 -3.13
C CYS A 57 -8.35 5.24 -4.51
N PRO A 58 -7.84 6.45 -4.83
CA PRO A 58 -8.00 7.04 -6.16
C PRO A 58 -7.36 6.12 -7.22
N GLN A 59 -8.04 5.93 -8.36
CA GLN A 59 -7.66 4.96 -9.39
C GLN A 59 -7.19 5.65 -10.67
N GLN A 60 -6.23 5.05 -11.36
CA GLN A 60 -5.75 5.54 -12.65
C GLN A 60 -6.73 5.19 -13.77
N THR A 61 -6.79 6.08 -14.77
CA THR A 61 -7.61 5.91 -15.99
C THR A 61 -6.82 5.30 -17.16
N ASN A 62 -5.53 5.00 -16.95
CA ASN A 62 -4.62 4.42 -17.95
C ASN A 62 -3.78 3.27 -17.37
N TYR A 63 -2.89 2.67 -18.17
CA TYR A 63 -2.06 1.53 -17.77
C TYR A 63 -0.58 1.87 -17.54
N SER A 64 -0.18 3.13 -17.66
CA SER A 64 1.22 3.56 -17.60
C SER A 64 1.58 4.37 -16.35
N ASP A 65 0.59 4.83 -15.57
CA ASP A 65 0.79 5.69 -14.40
C ASP A 65 0.81 4.95 -13.05
N CYS A 66 0.84 3.60 -13.04
CA CYS A 66 0.78 2.85 -11.79
C CYS A 66 1.93 3.21 -10.84
N GLY A 67 3.14 3.43 -11.38
CA GLY A 67 4.28 3.91 -10.62
C GLY A 67 4.08 5.32 -10.04
N ILE A 68 3.41 6.21 -10.76
CA ILE A 68 3.09 7.57 -10.27
C ILE A 68 2.10 7.51 -9.11
N TYR A 69 1.08 6.64 -9.22
CA TYR A 69 0.12 6.41 -8.15
C TYR A 69 0.78 5.77 -6.92
N ILE A 70 1.70 4.81 -7.07
CA ILE A 70 2.49 4.28 -5.95
C ILE A 70 3.21 5.40 -5.20
N LEU A 71 3.91 6.29 -5.93
CA LEU A 71 4.59 7.43 -5.32
C LEU A 71 3.62 8.39 -4.62
N GLN A 72 2.42 8.59 -5.17
CA GLN A 72 1.39 9.42 -4.54
C GLN A 72 0.75 8.76 -3.32
N TYR A 73 0.50 7.46 -3.32
CA TYR A 73 0.02 6.72 -2.16
C TYR A 73 1.00 6.82 -1.00
N VAL A 74 2.29 6.59 -1.26
CA VAL A 74 3.33 6.69 -0.23
C VAL A 74 3.42 8.12 0.32
N GLN A 75 3.44 9.13 -0.56
CA GLN A 75 3.48 10.52 -0.10
C GLN A 75 2.25 10.88 0.75
N SER A 76 1.05 10.49 0.30
CA SER A 76 -0.20 10.75 1.03
C SER A 76 -0.22 10.01 2.37
N PHE A 77 0.33 8.80 2.44
CA PHE A 77 0.47 8.04 3.68
C PHE A 77 1.33 8.76 4.73
N PHE A 78 2.39 9.47 4.30
CA PHE A 78 3.23 10.25 5.21
C PHE A 78 2.64 11.62 5.55
N THR A 79 1.94 12.29 4.62
CA THR A 79 1.43 13.65 4.83
C THR A 79 0.03 13.70 5.44
N ASN A 80 -0.80 12.70 5.14
CA ASN A 80 -2.17 12.55 5.62
C ASN A 80 -2.44 11.05 5.95
N PRO A 81 -1.87 10.56 7.07
CA PRO A 81 -1.90 9.15 7.41
C PRO A 81 -3.31 8.62 7.61
N ILE A 82 -3.50 7.32 7.39
CA ILE A 82 -4.78 6.65 7.65
C ILE A 82 -4.99 6.58 9.17
N GLU A 83 -6.06 7.18 9.67
CA GLU A 83 -6.38 7.18 11.10
C GLU A 83 -7.14 5.92 11.52
N ASN A 84 -8.03 5.42 10.65
CA ASN A 84 -8.89 4.28 10.94
C ASN A 84 -8.64 3.09 10.02
N TYR A 85 -8.06 2.04 10.60
CA TYR A 85 -7.75 0.77 9.92
C TYR A 85 -8.91 -0.26 10.00
N THR A 86 -10.11 0.19 10.32
CA THR A 86 -11.32 -0.66 10.31
C THR A 86 -11.83 -0.78 8.89
N PHE A 87 -12.00 -2.02 8.41
CA PHE A 87 -12.51 -2.29 7.07
C PHE A 87 -14.04 -2.05 6.99
N PRO A 88 -14.55 -1.51 5.87
CA PRO A 88 -13.83 -1.08 4.67
C PRO A 88 -13.10 0.27 4.86
N ILE A 89 -11.87 0.36 4.34
CA ILE A 89 -11.06 1.59 4.42
C ILE A 89 -11.35 2.42 3.16
N LYS A 90 -11.95 3.60 3.34
CA LYS A 90 -12.38 4.47 2.23
C LYS A 90 -11.42 5.63 2.05
N LEU A 91 -10.72 5.66 0.93
CA LEU A 91 -9.69 6.65 0.60
C LEU A 91 -9.93 7.27 -0.78
N ALA A 92 -11.15 7.22 -1.31
CA ALA A 92 -11.42 7.57 -2.70
C ALA A 92 -11.10 9.04 -3.03
N LYS A 93 -11.05 9.88 -1.99
CA LYS A 93 -10.68 11.31 -2.04
C LYS A 93 -9.40 11.60 -1.26
N TRP A 94 -8.49 10.64 -1.15
CA TRP A 94 -7.26 10.81 -0.35
C TRP A 94 -6.34 11.89 -0.91
N PHE A 95 -6.38 12.09 -2.23
CA PHE A 95 -5.75 13.19 -2.94
C PHE A 95 -6.53 13.49 -4.22
N ASP A 96 -6.33 14.69 -4.76
CA ASP A 96 -6.91 15.13 -6.02
C ASP A 96 -6.15 14.56 -7.23
N GLU A 97 -6.86 14.15 -8.28
CA GLU A 97 -6.25 13.55 -9.48
C GLU A 97 -5.32 14.55 -10.21
N THR A 98 -5.57 15.86 -10.10
CA THR A 98 -4.68 16.88 -10.68
C THR A 98 -3.26 16.82 -10.12
N ILE A 99 -3.07 16.28 -8.91
CA ILE A 99 -1.75 16.08 -8.31
C ILE A 99 -0.96 15.04 -9.10
N VAL A 100 -1.55 13.89 -9.41
CA VAL A 100 -0.86 12.83 -10.16
C VAL A 100 -0.59 13.24 -11.62
N CYS A 101 -1.49 14.02 -12.24
CA CYS A 101 -1.28 14.54 -13.59
C CYS A 101 -0.01 15.40 -13.70
N LYS A 102 0.30 16.21 -12.69
CA LYS A 102 1.50 17.08 -12.68
C LYS A 102 2.76 16.39 -12.18
N LYS A 103 2.62 15.21 -11.55
CA LYS A 103 3.69 14.59 -10.78
C LYS A 103 4.87 14.15 -11.63
N ARG A 104 4.65 13.68 -12.86
CA ARG A 104 5.72 13.34 -13.80
C ARG A 104 6.65 14.53 -14.07
N SER A 105 6.08 15.69 -14.40
CA SER A 105 6.85 16.92 -14.64
C SER A 105 7.56 17.40 -13.38
N GLN A 106 6.91 17.31 -12.21
CA GLN A 106 7.54 17.67 -10.94
C GLN A 106 8.74 16.77 -10.60
N LEU A 107 8.62 15.46 -10.83
CA LEU A 107 9.71 14.51 -10.63
C LEU A 107 10.89 14.81 -11.58
N GLN A 108 10.60 15.10 -12.85
CA GLN A 108 11.63 15.51 -13.81
C GLN A 108 12.37 16.77 -13.34
N GLN A 109 11.64 17.82 -12.94
CA GLN A 109 12.22 19.06 -12.43
C GLN A 109 13.06 18.82 -11.17
N LEU A 110 12.58 17.98 -10.26
CA LEU A 110 13.31 17.62 -9.05
C LEU A 110 14.62 16.90 -9.36
N ILE A 111 14.60 15.91 -10.26
CA ILE A 111 15.80 15.19 -10.69
C ILE A 111 16.82 16.16 -11.30
N MET A 112 16.38 17.04 -12.20
CA MET A 112 17.27 18.04 -12.82
C MET A 112 17.86 19.00 -11.79
N LYS A 113 17.08 19.41 -10.78
CA LYS A 113 17.56 20.28 -9.70
C LYS A 113 18.63 19.61 -8.83
N MET A 114 18.54 18.29 -8.62
CA MET A 114 19.51 17.54 -7.79
C MET A 114 20.79 17.16 -8.54
N GLN A 115 20.83 17.34 -9.87
CA GLN A 115 22.04 17.11 -10.68
C GLN A 115 23.01 18.31 -10.68
N VAL A 116 22.62 19.40 -10.02
CA VAL A 116 23.41 20.63 -9.81
C VAL A 116 23.84 20.68 -8.36
#